data_AF-A0A8J8WE61-F1
#
_entry.id   AF-A0A8J8WE61-F1
#
_cell.length_a   1.000
_cell.length_b   1.000
_cell.length_c   1.000
_cell.angle_alpha   90.00
_cell.angle_beta   90.00
_cell.angle_gamma   90.00
#
_symmetry.space_group_name_H-M   'P 1'
#
loop_
_entity.id
_entity.type
_entity.pdbx_description
1 polymer ?
#
loop_
_entity_poly.entity_id
_entity_poly.type
_entity_poly.pdbx_seq_one_letter_code
_entity_poly.pdbx_strand_id
1 'polypeptide(L)'
;MPLEKRNVVANLRSMEGSEEPPPKVCVEEADLDNKTVASFVTKNAEKFLDRLDMDKGFLDVDPATWGTKYQAGARRVCGLLVTAAAAERGVALVQDLTKNPRTKPEDELQCLPQVVVEHRKMYPPAKKYGHCAT
;
A
#
# COMPACT_ATOMS: atom_id res chain seq x y z
N MET A 1 -17.34 -8.18 -14.46
CA MET A 1 -16.34 -8.62 -13.46
C MET A 1 -15.55 -9.90 -13.78
N PRO A 2 -16.06 -10.93 -14.49
CA PRO A 2 -15.25 -12.14 -14.77
C PRO A 2 -14.07 -11.91 -15.72
N LEU A 3 -14.25 -11.06 -16.75
CA LEU A 3 -13.23 -10.79 -17.77
C LEU A 3 -12.00 -10.08 -17.20
N GLU A 4 -12.20 -9.06 -16.36
CA GLU A 4 -11.10 -8.32 -15.73
C GLU A 4 -10.24 -9.22 -14.84
N LYS A 5 -10.85 -10.13 -14.07
CA LYS A 5 -10.13 -11.09 -13.25
C LYS A 5 -9.28 -12.04 -14.10
N ARG A 6 -9.82 -12.50 -15.24
CA ARG A 6 -9.08 -13.33 -16.20
C ARG A 6 -7.90 -12.57 -16.79
N ASN A 7 -8.06 -11.30 -17.16
CA ASN A 7 -6.98 -10.46 -17.68
C ASN A 7 -5.87 -10.24 -16.62
N VAL A 8 -6.25 -10.01 -15.36
CA VAL A 8 -5.29 -9.90 -14.25
C VAL A 8 -4.49 -11.19 -14.05
N VAL A 9 -5.14 -12.35 -14.09
CA VAL A 9 -4.47 -13.66 -13.97
C VAL A 9 -3.56 -13.94 -15.16
N ALA A 10 -4.00 -13.59 -16.37
CA ALA A 10 -3.20 -13.72 -17.58
C ALA A 10 -1.92 -12.86 -17.48
N ASN A 11 -2.04 -11.60 -17.06
CA ASN A 11 -0.89 -10.70 -16.88
C ASN A 11 0.04 -11.15 -15.74
N LEU A 12 -0.52 -11.68 -14.65
CA LEU A 12 0.26 -12.24 -13.55
C LEU A 12 1.16 -13.39 -14.04
N ARG A 13 0.64 -14.25 -14.91
CA ARG A 13 1.36 -15.39 -15.50
C ARG A 13 2.33 -15.00 -16.62
N SER A 14 2.02 -13.94 -17.35
CA SER A 14 2.90 -13.39 -18.39
C SER A 14 4.24 -12.92 -17.81
N MET A 15 4.33 -12.71 -16.48
CA MET A 15 5.53 -12.24 -15.79
C MET A 15 6.13 -11.00 -16.48
N GLU A 16 5.30 -10.12 -17.04
CA GLU A 16 5.75 -8.86 -17.61
C GLU A 16 5.77 -7.76 -16.53
N GLY A 17 6.64 -6.77 -16.69
CA GLY A 17 6.80 -5.66 -15.74
C GLY A 17 8.01 -5.77 -14.79
N SER A 18 8.17 -4.74 -13.95
CA SER A 18 9.32 -4.59 -13.04
C SER A 18 9.26 -5.56 -11.84
N GLU A 19 10.41 -6.07 -11.40
CA GLU A 19 10.55 -6.81 -10.13
C GLU A 19 10.38 -5.92 -8.91
N GLU A 20 10.80 -4.65 -9.02
CA GLU A 20 10.60 -3.66 -7.98
C GLU A 20 9.40 -2.78 -8.39
N PRO A 21 8.25 -2.88 -7.70
CA PRO A 21 7.12 -2.02 -8.00
C PRO A 21 7.51 -0.58 -7.68
N PRO A 22 7.20 0.38 -8.57
CA PRO A 22 7.57 1.76 -8.32
C PRO A 22 6.87 2.25 -7.04
N PRO A 23 7.52 3.12 -6.24
CA PRO A 23 6.95 3.63 -4.98
C PRO A 23 5.60 4.33 -5.16
N LYS A 24 5.36 4.83 -6.38
CA LYS A 24 4.09 5.33 -6.89
C LYS A 24 3.95 4.89 -8.33
N VAL A 25 2.74 4.52 -8.74
CA VAL A 25 2.48 4.35 -10.16
C VAL A 25 2.31 5.74 -10.77
N CYS A 26 3.24 6.12 -11.64
CA CYS A 26 3.12 7.27 -12.50
C CYS A 26 2.18 6.90 -13.65
N VAL A 27 1.05 7.60 -13.76
CA VAL A 27 0.13 7.46 -14.87
C VAL A 27 -0.03 8.85 -15.48
N GLU A 28 0.38 9.01 -16.73
CA GLU A 28 0.07 10.22 -17.49
C GLU A 28 -1.43 10.28 -17.75
N GLU A 29 -2.03 11.48 -17.72
CA GLU A 29 -3.46 11.64 -17.97
C GLU A 29 -3.86 11.06 -19.34
N ALA A 30 -2.98 11.19 -20.33
CA ALA A 30 -3.16 10.65 -21.67
C ALA A 30 -3.22 9.11 -21.72
N ASP A 31 -2.69 8.41 -20.70
CA ASP A 31 -2.66 6.95 -20.65
C ASP A 31 -3.82 6.35 -19.85
N LEU A 32 -4.62 7.18 -19.15
CA LEU A 32 -5.69 6.68 -18.27
C LEU A 32 -6.74 5.88 -19.03
N ASP A 33 -7.10 6.33 -20.24
CA ASP A 33 -8.11 5.67 -21.07
C ASP A 33 -7.64 4.31 -21.61
N ASN A 34 -6.32 4.09 -21.67
CA ASN A 34 -5.72 2.86 -22.20
C ASN A 34 -5.27 1.88 -21.10
N LYS A 35 -5.29 2.30 -19.82
CA LYS A 35 -4.86 1.45 -18.70
C LYS A 35 -6.05 0.75 -18.05
N THR A 36 -5.97 -0.58 -18.00
CA THR A 36 -6.91 -1.42 -17.22
C THR A 36 -6.27 -1.89 -15.92
N VAL A 37 -7.04 -2.46 -15.00
CA VAL A 37 -6.51 -3.04 -13.74
C VAL A 37 -5.38 -4.05 -14.01
N ALA A 38 -5.46 -4.79 -15.11
CA ALA A 38 -4.43 -5.75 -15.50
C ALA A 38 -3.09 -5.09 -15.85
N SER A 39 -3.07 -3.83 -16.29
CA SER A 39 -1.85 -3.08 -16.60
C SER A 39 -1.00 -2.72 -15.37
N PHE A 40 -1.58 -2.84 -14.16
CA PHE A 40 -0.89 -2.58 -12.90
C PHE A 40 -0.35 -3.86 -12.23
N VAL A 41 -0.60 -5.03 -12.83
CA VAL A 41 -0.04 -6.30 -12.37
C VAL A 41 1.40 -6.38 -12.83
N THR A 42 2.33 -6.56 -11.90
CA THR A 42 3.77 -6.72 -12.19
C THR A 42 4.26 -8.09 -11.75
N LYS A 43 5.50 -8.45 -12.11
CA LYS A 43 6.21 -9.63 -11.57
C LYS A 43 6.17 -9.73 -10.04
N ASN A 44 6.07 -8.60 -9.34
CA ASN A 44 6.03 -8.57 -7.87
C ASN A 44 4.63 -8.81 -7.27
N ALA A 45 3.58 -8.81 -8.09
CA ALA A 45 2.22 -9.04 -7.61
C ALA A 45 2.05 -10.45 -7.01
N GLU A 46 2.81 -11.44 -7.48
CA GLU A 46 2.81 -12.77 -6.87
C GLU A 46 3.49 -12.76 -5.49
N LYS A 47 4.62 -12.06 -5.35
CA LYS A 47 5.32 -11.91 -4.05
C LYS A 47 4.44 -11.21 -3.02
N PHE A 48 3.50 -10.35 -3.45
CA PHE A 48 2.49 -9.76 -2.57
C PHE A 48 1.52 -10.81 -2.01
N LEU A 49 1.07 -11.77 -2.82
CA LEU A 49 0.23 -12.88 -2.36
C LEU A 49 0.98 -13.77 -1.36
N ASP A 50 2.26 -14.04 -1.62
CA ASP A 50 3.11 -14.82 -0.70
C ASP A 50 3.28 -14.12 0.65
N ARG A 51 3.54 -12.80 0.65
CA ARG A 51 3.67 -12.01 1.89
C ARG A 51 2.38 -11.98 2.72
N LEU A 52 1.24 -12.13 2.07
CA LEU A 52 -0.06 -12.19 2.72
C LEU A 52 -0.49 -13.60 3.08
N ASP A 53 0.35 -14.60 2.82
CA ASP A 53 0.05 -16.00 3.13
C ASP A 53 -1.32 -16.39 2.55
N MET A 54 -1.53 -16.04 1.28
CA MET A 54 -2.74 -16.34 0.53
C MET A 54 -2.54 -17.61 -0.30
N ASP A 55 -3.51 -18.54 -0.23
CA ASP A 55 -3.55 -19.72 -1.11
C ASP A 55 -3.51 -19.26 -2.57
N LYS A 56 -2.50 -19.64 -3.34
CA LYS A 56 -2.39 -19.30 -4.76
C LYS A 56 -3.11 -20.28 -5.68
N GLY A 57 -3.57 -21.42 -5.16
CA GLY A 57 -4.25 -22.45 -5.95
C GLY A 57 -5.58 -21.99 -6.56
N PHE A 58 -6.14 -20.87 -6.12
CA PHE A 58 -7.30 -20.28 -6.80
C PHE A 58 -6.92 -19.67 -8.17
N LEU A 59 -5.66 -19.28 -8.40
CA LEU A 59 -5.24 -18.70 -9.68
C LEU A 59 -5.33 -19.71 -10.84
N ASP A 60 -5.37 -21.01 -10.53
CA ASP A 60 -5.44 -22.09 -11.51
C ASP A 60 -6.86 -22.53 -11.88
N VAL A 61 -7.86 -22.04 -11.15
CA VAL A 61 -9.29 -22.26 -11.45
C VAL A 61 -9.89 -21.01 -12.09
N ASP A 62 -10.93 -21.21 -12.92
CA ASP A 62 -11.59 -20.10 -13.63
C ASP A 62 -12.04 -19.01 -12.64
N PRO A 63 -11.73 -17.73 -12.88
CA PRO A 63 -12.14 -16.63 -12.00
C PRO A 63 -13.63 -16.50 -11.70
N ALA A 64 -14.49 -17.14 -12.48
CA ALA A 64 -15.92 -17.24 -12.19
C ALA A 64 -16.22 -18.13 -10.97
N THR A 65 -15.35 -19.09 -10.63
CA THR A 65 -15.58 -20.09 -9.58
C THR A 65 -14.85 -19.78 -8.27
N TRP A 66 -14.06 -18.70 -8.21
CA TRP A 66 -13.23 -18.37 -7.05
C TRP A 66 -14.01 -18.19 -5.74
N GLY A 67 -15.30 -17.84 -5.82
CA GLY A 67 -16.25 -17.85 -4.70
C GLY A 67 -15.66 -17.40 -3.36
N THR A 68 -15.58 -18.33 -2.43
CA THR A 68 -15.15 -18.12 -1.03
C THR A 68 -13.65 -17.83 -0.88
N LYS A 69 -12.78 -18.41 -1.72
CA LYS A 69 -11.32 -18.19 -1.66
C LYS A 69 -10.95 -16.75 -1.98
N TYR A 70 -11.57 -16.19 -3.03
CA TYR A 70 -11.40 -14.78 -3.36
C TYR A 70 -11.91 -13.86 -2.24
N GLN A 71 -13.05 -14.17 -1.63
CA GLN A 71 -13.59 -13.37 -0.53
C GLN A 71 -12.69 -13.38 0.72
N ALA A 72 -12.10 -14.53 1.05
CA ALA A 72 -11.16 -14.64 2.16
C ALA A 72 -9.91 -13.79 1.91
N GLY A 73 -9.35 -13.87 0.69
CA GLY A 73 -8.23 -13.02 0.26
C GLY A 73 -8.55 -11.53 0.30
N ALA A 74 -9.72 -11.15 -0.23
CA ALA A 74 -10.18 -9.77 -0.23
C ALA A 74 -10.32 -9.22 1.20
N ARG A 75 -10.86 -9.99 2.15
CA ARG A 75 -10.93 -9.59 3.57
C ARG A 75 -9.54 -9.37 4.16
N ARG A 76 -8.58 -10.25 3.86
CA ARG A 76 -7.20 -10.14 4.35
C ARG A 76 -6.53 -8.87 3.81
N VAL A 77 -6.71 -8.58 2.51
CA VAL A 77 -6.18 -7.36 1.88
C VAL A 77 -6.86 -6.10 2.40
N CYS A 78 -8.19 -6.08 2.54
CA CYS A 78 -8.93 -4.95 3.11
C CYS A 78 -8.53 -4.67 4.57
N GLY A 79 -8.13 -5.72 5.32
CA GLY A 79 -7.61 -5.58 6.68
C GLY A 79 -6.23 -4.92 6.76
N LEU A 80 -5.49 -4.81 5.65
CA LEU A 80 -4.15 -4.21 5.63
C LEU A 80 -4.15 -2.67 5.69
N LEU A 81 -5.32 -2.00 5.69
CA LEU A 81 -5.50 -0.55 5.62
C LEU A 81 -4.32 0.22 6.25
N VAL A 82 -3.33 0.53 5.42
CA VAL A 82 -2.04 1.12 5.82
C VAL A 82 -2.26 2.52 6.41
N THR A 83 -3.36 3.16 5.99
CA THR A 83 -3.85 4.44 6.50
C THR A 83 -4.34 4.35 7.94
N ALA A 84 -5.04 3.27 8.31
CA ALA A 84 -5.51 3.06 9.68
C ALA A 84 -4.32 2.80 10.62
N ALA A 85 -3.44 1.86 10.27
CA ALA A 85 -2.27 1.55 11.12
C ALA A 85 -1.32 2.75 11.29
N ALA A 86 -1.14 3.59 10.26
CA ALA A 86 -0.34 4.82 10.39
C ALA A 86 -1.04 5.91 11.20
N ALA A 87 -2.36 6.07 11.03
CA ALA A 87 -3.16 7.01 11.83
C ALA A 87 -3.23 6.57 13.29
N GLU A 88 -3.45 5.29 13.56
CA GLU A 88 -3.45 4.68 14.90
C GLU A 88 -2.10 4.83 15.58
N ARG A 89 -0.99 4.58 14.87
CA ARG A 89 0.36 4.86 15.41
C ARG A 89 0.57 6.34 15.70
N GLY A 90 0.08 7.24 14.84
CA GLY A 90 0.13 8.68 15.07
C GLY A 90 -0.66 9.11 16.31
N VAL A 91 -1.87 8.56 16.47
CA VAL A 91 -2.73 8.81 17.63
C VAL A 91 -2.13 8.22 18.90
N ALA A 92 -1.62 6.99 18.87
CA ALA A 92 -0.95 6.35 20.01
C ALA A 92 0.28 7.13 20.46
N LEU A 93 1.11 7.60 19.52
CA LEU A 93 2.27 8.43 19.83
C LEU A 93 1.86 9.74 20.51
N VAL A 94 0.85 10.44 19.98
CA VAL A 94 0.33 11.67 20.60
C VAL A 94 -0.22 11.37 22.00
N GLN A 95 -0.99 10.29 22.16
CA GLN A 95 -1.54 9.90 23.46
C GLN A 95 -0.45 9.53 24.47
N ASP A 96 0.58 8.79 24.08
CA ASP A 96 1.69 8.40 24.97
C ASP A 96 2.51 9.61 25.41
N LEU A 97 2.72 10.57 24.51
CA LEU A 97 3.38 11.84 24.81
C LEU A 97 2.53 12.73 25.73
N THR A 98 1.20 12.74 25.58
CA THR A 98 0.30 13.56 26.41
C THR A 98 -0.10 12.90 27.74
N LYS A 99 -0.09 11.55 27.85
CA LYS A 99 -0.48 10.82 29.07
C LYS A 99 0.63 10.73 30.12
N ASN A 100 1.89 10.98 29.76
CA ASN A 100 2.98 10.83 30.71
C ASN A 100 2.95 11.97 31.76
N PRO A 101 2.79 11.71 33.06
CA PRO A 101 2.76 12.76 34.09
C PRO A 101 4.10 13.46 34.31
N ARG A 102 5.19 12.94 33.70
CA ARG A 102 6.55 13.50 33.79
C ARG A 102 6.85 14.56 32.73
N THR A 103 6.04 14.68 31.67
CA THR A 103 6.06 15.86 30.79
C THR A 103 5.45 17.01 31.59
N LYS A 104 6.31 17.95 32.03
CA LYS A 104 5.90 19.11 32.84
C LYS A 104 5.35 20.21 31.89
N PRO A 105 5.21 21.49 32.32
CA PRO A 105 4.13 22.42 31.93
C PRO A 105 3.89 22.55 30.42
N GLU A 106 2.72 23.04 30.02
CA GLU A 106 2.26 23.23 28.62
C GLU A 106 3.33 23.71 27.62
N ASP A 107 4.32 24.48 28.08
CA ASP A 107 5.48 24.94 27.31
C ASP A 107 6.36 23.80 26.74
N GLU A 108 6.55 22.68 27.45
CA GLU A 108 7.33 21.52 26.97
C GLU A 108 6.57 20.69 25.91
N LEU A 109 5.23 20.64 26.01
CA LEU A 109 4.37 20.02 24.99
C LEU A 109 4.44 20.78 23.67
N GLN A 110 4.68 22.09 23.72
CA GLN A 110 4.83 22.95 22.55
C GLN A 110 6.15 22.73 21.79
N CYS A 111 7.14 22.08 22.41
CA CYS A 111 8.41 21.69 21.77
C CYS A 111 8.29 20.41 20.94
N LEU A 112 7.27 19.58 21.16
CA LEU A 112 7.07 18.31 20.42
C LEU A 112 6.92 18.50 18.90
N PRO A 113 6.13 19.46 18.40
CA PRO A 113 6.08 19.77 16.97
C PRO A 113 7.46 20.12 16.40
N GLN A 114 8.28 20.87 17.14
CA GLN A 114 9.64 21.23 16.72
C GLN A 114 10.55 20.01 16.64
N VAL A 115 10.51 19.12 17.63
CA VAL A 115 11.27 17.87 17.60
C VAL A 115 10.86 16.99 16.42
N VAL A 116 9.56 16.89 16.11
CA VAL A 116 9.06 16.16 14.94
C VAL A 116 9.53 16.79 13.63
N VAL A 117 9.54 18.12 13.53
CA VAL A 117 10.04 18.86 12.36
C VAL A 117 11.53 18.61 12.16
N GLU A 118 12.34 18.71 13.22
CA GLU A 118 13.79 18.45 13.15
C GLU A 118 14.09 16.99 12.83
N HIS A 119 13.36 16.04 13.41
CA HIS A 119 13.47 14.62 13.09
C HIS A 119 13.16 14.34 11.62
N ARG A 120 12.15 15.01 11.03
CA ARG A 120 11.85 14.91 9.59
C ARG A 120 12.92 15.54 8.69
N LYS A 121 13.71 16.49 9.18
CA LYS A 121 14.86 17.05 8.46
C LYS A 121 16.05 16.08 8.49
N MET A 122 16.31 15.46 9.64
CA MET A 122 17.40 14.48 9.84
C MET A 122 17.12 13.15 9.15
N TYR A 123 15.86 12.72 9.17
CA TYR A 123 15.36 11.53 8.50
C TYR A 123 14.27 11.93 7.50
N PRO A 124 14.66 12.46 6.33
CA PRO A 124 13.71 12.81 5.29
C PRO A 124 12.87 11.58 4.96
N PRO A 125 11.53 11.70 4.87
CA PRO A 125 10.75 10.64 4.26
C PRO A 125 11.34 10.34 2.88
N ALA A 126 11.38 9.06 2.51
CA ALA A 126 11.92 8.63 1.22
C ALA A 126 11.52 9.61 0.11
N LYS A 127 12.50 10.13 -0.63
CA LYS A 127 12.27 11.13 -1.68
C LYS A 127 11.12 10.62 -2.55
N LYS A 128 10.03 11.38 -2.61
CA LYS A 128 8.97 11.16 -3.59
C LYS A 128 9.58 11.44 -4.96
N TYR A 129 10.21 10.45 -5.58
CA TYR A 129 10.50 10.52 -7.01
C TYR A 129 9.15 10.44 -7.71
N GLY A 130 8.70 11.59 -8.17
CA GLY A 130 7.41 11.82 -8.79
C GLY A 130 7.47 13.17 -9.49
N HIS A 131 8.33 13.28 -10.48
CA HIS A 131 7.99 14.05 -11.66
C HIS A 131 7.76 13.00 -12.75
N CYS A 132 6.49 12.79 -13.06
CA CYS A 132 6.09 12.46 -14.41
C CYS A 132 6.64 13.59 -15.30
N ALA A 133 7.56 13.26 -16.20
CA ALA A 133 8.05 14.25 -17.16
C ALA A 133 6.92 14.50 -18.17
N THR A 134 6.34 15.70 -18.08
CA THR A 134 5.49 16.30 -19.14
C THR A 134 6.19 16.33 -20.48
#